data_AF-A0A553RGT7-F1
#
_entry.id   AF-A0A553RGT7-F1
#
_cell.length_a   1.000
_cell.length_b   1.000
_cell.length_c   1.000
_cell.angle_alpha   90.00
_cell.angle_beta   90.00
_cell.angle_gamma   90.00
#
_symmetry.space_group_name_H-M   'P 1'
#
loop_
_entity.id
_entity.type
_entity.pdbx_description
1 polymer ?
#
loop_
_entity_poly.entity_id
_entity_poly.type
_entity_poly.pdbx_seq_one_letter_code
_entity_poly.pdbx_strand_id
1 'polypeptide(L)'
;MADGVTVSSSVWRHYECMKAVRFSMSEYQQDDTDSTSSSDARKPEARGQEKKCSWASYMTNSPTMIVMMGLPARGKTYMSKKLTRYLNWIVFNLGVYRRDAVKAYKSYDFFRHDNKEAMKIRKQCALVALEDVKMYLNEGGQIAVFDATNTTRERRDLIINFVHENSFKVFFVESVCDDPEVIAANILEVKVSSPDYPEAHRERVMDDFLKRIECYQVTYQPLDPEEYDKDLSFIKVMNVGRRFLVNRVQDYIQSKIVYYLMNIHVHSHSIYLCRHGESEHNVQGRIGGDSELSPRGRQFARVLREFVEEHKLSDLKVWTSQLRRTIQTAEELGVPYEQWKILNEIDAGVCEEMTYEMIQNTLPEEFALRDQDKYHYRYPGGESYQDLVQRLEPVIMELERQGNVLVVCHQAVMRCLLAYFLDKSAGCKVEMFHLNVEAVNTHRERPMQGKVKRESAPQLLRRNSYTPLSSHDQDSVCEGINFDYSDELNNCFHF
;
A
#
# COMPACT_ATOMS: atom_id res chain seq x y z
N MET A 1 6.14 -27.71 -4.40
CA MET A 1 5.46 -27.31 -3.16
C MET A 1 5.53 -25.80 -3.16
N ALA A 2 4.42 -25.15 -3.52
CA ALA A 2 4.37 -23.69 -3.61
C ALA A 2 4.18 -23.16 -2.19
N ASP A 3 5.21 -22.56 -1.62
CA ASP A 3 5.11 -21.81 -0.38
C ASP A 3 4.43 -20.48 -0.69
N GLY A 4 3.09 -20.52 -0.72
CA GLY A 4 2.28 -19.33 -0.57
C GLY A 4 2.68 -18.68 0.75
N VAL A 5 3.30 -17.50 0.68
CA VAL A 5 3.80 -16.84 1.89
C VAL A 5 2.62 -16.20 2.63
N THR A 6 1.95 -17.04 3.43
CA THR A 6 1.31 -16.64 4.68
C THR A 6 2.27 -15.74 5.45
N VAL A 7 1.86 -14.50 5.74
CA VAL A 7 2.26 -13.90 7.01
C VAL A 7 1.74 -14.86 8.07
N SER A 8 2.64 -15.62 8.70
CA SER A 8 2.29 -16.67 9.65
C SER A 8 1.19 -16.18 10.60
N SER A 9 0.19 -17.03 10.88
CA SER A 9 -0.82 -16.75 11.92
C SER A 9 -0.19 -16.38 13.26
N SER A 10 1.09 -16.73 13.49
CA SER A 10 1.86 -16.25 14.62
C SER A 10 1.99 -14.71 14.66
N VAL A 11 2.25 -14.02 13.55
CA VAL A 11 2.42 -12.55 13.54
C VAL A 11 1.13 -11.85 13.98
N TRP A 12 -0.03 -12.38 13.58
CA TRP A 12 -1.33 -11.78 13.91
C TRP A 12 -1.89 -12.18 15.26
N ARG A 13 -1.62 -13.42 15.73
CA ARG A 13 -1.79 -13.82 17.14
C ARG A 13 -1.00 -12.92 18.09
N HIS A 14 0.08 -12.30 17.60
CA HIS A 14 0.92 -11.42 18.39
C HIS A 14 0.44 -9.95 18.43
N TYR A 15 -0.67 -9.53 17.83
CA TYR A 15 -1.22 -8.16 18.03
C TYR A 15 -2.32 -8.11 19.09
N GLU A 16 -2.08 -8.80 20.19
CA GLU A 16 -2.89 -8.72 21.41
C GLU A 16 -2.88 -7.30 21.98
N CYS A 17 -3.84 -7.00 22.84
CA CYS A 17 -3.83 -5.77 23.63
C CYS A 17 -2.45 -5.67 24.33
N MET A 18 -1.88 -4.46 24.43
CA MET A 18 -0.63 -4.15 25.18
C MET A 18 0.72 -4.30 24.48
N LYS A 19 0.74 -4.29 23.15
CA LYS A 19 1.98 -4.12 22.37
C LYS A 19 2.03 -2.76 21.71
N ALA A 20 3.22 -2.16 21.73
CA ALA A 20 3.54 -1.01 20.90
C ALA A 20 4.32 -1.51 19.67
N VAL A 21 3.91 -1.07 18.49
CA VAL A 21 4.57 -1.41 17.23
C VAL A 21 5.24 -0.16 16.71
N ARG A 22 6.55 -0.19 16.50
CA ARG A 22 7.29 0.89 15.84
C ARG A 22 7.51 0.53 14.38
N PHE A 23 7.09 1.43 13.52
CA PHE A 23 7.48 1.51 12.13
C PHE A 23 8.61 2.52 12.04
N SER A 24 9.80 2.06 11.68
CA SER A 24 10.87 2.97 11.30
C SER A 24 10.78 3.19 9.78
N MET A 25 10.34 4.38 9.40
CA MET A 25 10.42 4.85 8.02
C MET A 25 11.88 5.25 7.78
N SER A 26 12.68 4.30 7.28
CA SER A 26 14.01 4.59 6.74
C SER A 26 13.92 4.93 5.25
N GLU A 27 14.95 5.57 4.70
CA GLU A 27 14.95 6.03 3.32
C GLU A 27 15.10 4.86 2.29
N TYR A 28 15.47 3.63 2.67
CA TYR A 28 15.20 2.34 1.98
C TYR A 28 15.93 1.16 2.63
N GLN A 29 15.29 -0.02 2.76
CA GLN A 29 15.98 -1.32 2.84
C GLN A 29 15.21 -2.39 2.05
N GLN A 30 15.91 -3.33 1.42
CA GLN A 30 15.34 -4.39 0.58
C GLN A 30 15.60 -5.76 1.24
N ASP A 31 14.56 -6.58 1.36
CA ASP A 31 14.65 -7.99 1.78
C ASP A 31 15.14 -8.87 0.62
N ASP A 32 16.10 -9.75 0.92
CA ASP A 32 16.60 -10.82 0.05
C ASP A 32 15.64 -12.02 0.09
N THR A 33 14.89 -12.27 -0.99
CA THR A 33 14.36 -13.62 -1.27
C THR A 33 14.31 -13.89 -2.77
N ASP A 34 15.21 -14.78 -3.21
CA ASP A 34 15.17 -15.49 -4.49
C ASP A 34 13.91 -16.36 -4.57
N SER A 35 13.19 -16.32 -5.69
CA SER A 35 12.22 -17.37 -6.03
C SER A 35 12.35 -17.77 -7.49
N THR A 36 12.93 -18.95 -7.70
CA THR A 36 13.02 -19.67 -8.96
C THR A 36 11.66 -20.28 -9.34
N SER A 37 11.14 -19.94 -10.53
CA SER A 37 9.89 -20.52 -11.05
C SER A 37 10.14 -21.83 -11.81
N SER A 38 9.45 -22.91 -11.45
CA SER A 38 9.26 -24.08 -12.31
C SER A 38 7.79 -24.23 -12.71
N SER A 39 7.60 -24.53 -13.99
CA SER A 39 6.32 -24.68 -14.69
C SER A 39 5.65 -26.02 -14.38
N ASP A 40 4.38 -26.01 -13.98
CA ASP A 40 3.46 -27.09 -14.39
C ASP A 40 1.98 -26.69 -14.31
N ALA A 41 1.24 -26.98 -15.38
CA ALA A 41 -0.11 -26.52 -15.64
C ALA A 41 -1.19 -27.43 -15.02
N ARG A 42 -2.21 -26.86 -14.38
CA ARG A 42 -3.52 -27.51 -14.15
C ARG A 42 -4.68 -26.52 -14.34
N LYS A 43 -5.63 -26.90 -15.20
CA LYS A 43 -6.88 -26.19 -15.51
C LYS A 43 -7.85 -26.14 -14.31
N PRO A 44 -8.57 -25.04 -14.08
CA PRO A 44 -9.78 -25.04 -13.24
C PRO A 44 -11.05 -24.56 -13.97
N GLU A 45 -12.19 -25.11 -13.51
CA GLU A 45 -13.56 -24.87 -13.97
C GLU A 45 -14.14 -23.54 -13.46
N ALA A 46 -15.02 -22.93 -14.26
CA ALA A 46 -15.58 -21.60 -14.07
C ALA A 46 -16.86 -21.56 -13.21
N ARG A 47 -16.97 -20.55 -12.33
CA ARG A 47 -18.24 -19.95 -11.88
C ARG A 47 -18.08 -18.45 -11.65
N GLY A 48 -18.96 -17.66 -12.28
CA GLY A 48 -18.95 -16.20 -12.23
C GLY A 48 -19.54 -15.65 -10.91
N GLN A 49 -18.82 -14.70 -10.33
CA GLN A 49 -19.31 -13.74 -9.33
C GLN A 49 -18.90 -12.34 -9.79
N GLU A 50 -19.81 -11.38 -9.71
CA GLU A 50 -19.57 -9.96 -10.05
C GLU A 50 -18.50 -9.35 -9.12
N LYS A 51 -17.48 -8.71 -9.71
CA LYS A 51 -16.39 -8.05 -8.98
C LYS A 51 -16.90 -6.77 -8.28
N LYS A 52 -16.77 -6.68 -6.95
CA LYS A 52 -17.06 -5.45 -6.18
C LYS A 52 -15.78 -4.60 -6.05
N CYS A 53 -15.78 -3.41 -6.64
CA CYS A 53 -14.65 -2.48 -6.68
C CYS A 53 -14.64 -1.48 -5.50
N SER A 54 -13.47 -0.95 -5.13
CA SER A 54 -13.36 0.16 -4.17
C SER A 54 -13.87 1.47 -4.76
N TRP A 55 -14.21 2.48 -3.94
CA TRP A 55 -14.68 3.78 -4.47
C TRP A 55 -13.62 4.43 -5.39
N ALA A 56 -12.35 4.44 -4.99
CA ALA A 56 -11.27 4.92 -5.86
C ALA A 56 -11.23 4.17 -7.21
N SER A 57 -11.54 2.88 -7.18
CA SER A 57 -11.61 2.00 -8.36
C SER A 57 -12.90 2.19 -9.18
N TYR A 58 -13.99 2.66 -8.58
CA TYR A 58 -15.21 3.03 -9.27
C TYR A 58 -15.07 4.34 -10.08
N MET A 59 -14.19 5.24 -9.65
CA MET A 59 -13.97 6.53 -10.33
C MET A 59 -12.95 6.48 -11.48
N THR A 60 -12.27 5.35 -11.71
CA THR A 60 -11.30 5.19 -12.79
C THR A 60 -11.98 4.69 -14.07
N ASN A 61 -12.37 5.62 -14.94
CA ASN A 61 -13.08 5.31 -16.19
C ASN A 61 -12.21 4.65 -17.28
N SER A 62 -10.89 4.77 -17.21
CA SER A 62 -9.96 4.11 -18.12
C SER A 62 -8.66 3.77 -17.36
N PRO A 63 -8.03 2.62 -17.65
CA PRO A 63 -6.76 2.28 -17.03
C PRO A 63 -5.71 3.37 -17.26
N THR A 64 -4.89 3.66 -16.25
CA THR A 64 -3.89 4.74 -16.30
C THR A 64 -2.48 4.19 -16.12
N MET A 65 -1.56 4.57 -17.01
CA MET A 65 -0.15 4.28 -16.85
C MET A 65 0.57 5.49 -16.24
N ILE A 66 1.19 5.30 -15.09
CA ILE A 66 2.04 6.31 -14.44
C ILE A 66 3.46 6.10 -14.92
N VAL A 67 4.06 7.13 -15.51
CA VAL A 67 5.39 7.04 -16.11
C VAL A 67 6.37 7.84 -15.29
N MET A 68 7.25 7.14 -14.57
CA MET A 68 8.29 7.77 -13.77
C MET A 68 9.40 8.30 -14.65
N MET A 69 9.93 9.47 -14.32
CA MET A 69 10.99 10.12 -15.09
C MET A 69 12.02 10.83 -14.24
N GLY A 70 13.21 10.98 -14.80
CA GLY A 70 14.32 11.71 -14.19
C GLY A 70 15.60 10.90 -14.10
N LEU A 71 16.69 11.59 -13.75
CA LEU A 71 18.03 11.00 -13.64
C LEU A 71 18.11 9.90 -12.56
N PRO A 72 19.10 8.99 -12.62
CA PRO A 72 19.36 8.05 -11.53
C PRO A 72 19.57 8.74 -10.16
N ALA A 73 19.28 8.04 -9.06
CA ALA A 73 19.37 8.56 -7.68
C ALA A 73 18.56 9.84 -7.40
N ARG A 74 17.36 9.94 -7.99
CA ARG A 74 16.39 11.02 -7.77
C ARG A 74 15.13 10.56 -7.03
N GLY A 75 15.17 9.45 -6.30
CA GLY A 75 14.00 8.98 -5.55
C GLY A 75 12.81 8.47 -6.39
N LYS A 76 12.98 8.19 -7.69
CA LYS A 76 11.90 7.65 -8.55
C LYS A 76 11.31 6.37 -7.97
N THR A 77 12.14 5.34 -7.78
CA THR A 77 11.68 4.06 -7.23
C THR A 77 11.04 4.25 -5.86
N TYR A 78 11.56 5.17 -5.03
CA TYR A 78 10.96 5.48 -3.73
C TYR A 78 9.53 6.01 -3.88
N MET A 79 9.33 7.01 -4.74
CA MET A 79 8.00 7.55 -5.02
C MET A 79 7.09 6.49 -5.65
N SER A 80 7.60 5.67 -6.58
CA SER A 80 6.84 4.57 -7.19
C SER A 80 6.32 3.60 -6.14
N LYS A 81 7.19 3.13 -5.24
CA LYS A 81 6.79 2.18 -4.18
C LYS A 81 5.82 2.80 -3.20
N LYS A 82 6.06 4.05 -2.75
CA LYS A 82 5.13 4.76 -1.86
C LYS A 82 3.77 4.99 -2.52
N LEU A 83 3.74 5.34 -3.80
CA LEU A 83 2.50 5.56 -4.54
C LEU A 83 1.73 4.25 -4.74
N THR A 84 2.45 3.19 -5.09
CA THR A 84 1.91 1.84 -5.18
C THR A 84 1.35 1.37 -3.85
N ARG A 85 2.03 1.61 -2.72
CA ARG A 85 1.51 1.28 -1.38
C ARG A 85 0.19 1.99 -1.10
N TYR A 86 0.11 3.28 -1.44
CA TYR A 86 -1.07 4.07 -1.16
C TYR A 86 -2.30 3.64 -1.94
N LEU A 87 -2.10 3.11 -3.13
CA LEU A 87 -3.21 2.80 -4.04
C LEU A 87 -3.33 1.30 -4.37
N ASN A 88 -2.45 0.47 -3.81
CA ASN A 88 -2.30 -0.97 -4.03
C ASN A 88 -2.12 -1.36 -5.51
N TRP A 89 -1.14 -0.76 -6.20
CA TRP A 89 -0.91 -0.93 -7.65
C TRP A 89 0.39 -1.63 -8.02
N ILE A 90 0.46 -2.24 -9.21
CA ILE A 90 1.67 -2.94 -9.64
C ILE A 90 2.74 -1.97 -10.19
N VAL A 91 4.00 -2.16 -9.76
CA VAL A 91 5.18 -1.45 -10.29
C VAL A 91 5.93 -2.33 -11.28
N PHE A 92 6.16 -1.81 -12.48
CA PHE A 92 6.99 -2.41 -13.51
C PHE A 92 8.36 -1.72 -13.50
N ASN A 93 9.33 -2.29 -12.78
CA ASN A 93 10.66 -1.72 -12.61
C ASN A 93 11.64 -2.20 -13.69
N LEU A 94 11.99 -1.33 -14.64
CA LEU A 94 12.87 -1.71 -15.77
C LEU A 94 14.29 -2.10 -15.34
N GLY A 95 14.71 -1.75 -14.12
CA GLY A 95 15.96 -2.21 -13.54
C GLY A 95 15.97 -3.72 -13.28
N VAL A 96 14.82 -4.31 -12.94
CA VAL A 96 14.61 -5.76 -12.74
C VAL A 96 14.68 -6.46 -14.10
N TYR A 97 13.83 -6.09 -15.05
CA TYR A 97 13.85 -6.61 -16.43
C TYR A 97 15.24 -6.59 -17.07
N ARG A 98 15.98 -5.51 -16.86
CA ARG A 98 17.36 -5.39 -17.37
C ARG A 98 18.32 -6.35 -16.65
N ARG A 99 18.22 -6.54 -15.33
CA ARG A 99 19.07 -7.50 -14.60
C ARG A 99 18.78 -8.94 -15.03
N ASP A 100 17.52 -9.27 -15.29
CA ASP A 100 17.14 -10.61 -15.75
C ASP A 100 17.66 -10.87 -17.17
N ALA A 101 17.59 -9.85 -18.04
CA ALA A 101 18.14 -9.92 -19.39
C ALA A 101 19.68 -9.92 -19.42
N VAL A 102 20.32 -9.25 -18.46
CA VAL A 102 21.77 -9.06 -18.39
C VAL A 102 22.28 -9.51 -17.02
N LYS A 103 22.62 -10.81 -16.92
CA LYS A 103 23.00 -11.49 -15.67
C LYS A 103 24.08 -10.76 -14.84
N ALA A 104 24.92 -9.94 -15.47
CA ALA A 104 25.74 -8.89 -14.83
C ALA A 104 26.29 -7.92 -15.88
N TYR A 105 26.42 -6.64 -15.54
CA TYR A 105 27.20 -5.67 -16.31
C TYR A 105 28.26 -5.03 -15.40
N LYS A 106 29.44 -4.70 -15.95
CA LYS A 106 30.64 -4.39 -15.16
C LYS A 106 30.76 -2.94 -14.70
N SER A 107 30.19 -1.99 -15.44
CA SER A 107 30.41 -0.55 -15.20
C SER A 107 29.33 0.32 -15.84
N TYR A 108 29.45 1.63 -15.61
CA TYR A 108 28.68 2.69 -16.25
C TYR A 108 28.71 2.66 -17.79
N ASP A 109 29.67 1.99 -18.43
CA ASP A 109 29.82 1.89 -19.89
C ASP A 109 28.58 1.29 -20.58
N PHE A 110 27.84 0.43 -19.87
CA PHE A 110 26.56 -0.10 -20.34
C PHE A 110 25.51 1.00 -20.54
N PHE A 111 25.61 2.13 -19.84
CA PHE A 111 24.61 3.20 -19.90
C PHE A 111 24.91 4.29 -20.90
N ARG A 112 26.11 4.30 -21.50
CA ARG A 112 26.48 5.30 -22.50
C ARG A 112 25.50 5.32 -23.66
N HIS A 113 25.22 6.51 -24.20
CA HIS A 113 24.27 6.69 -25.30
C HIS A 113 24.82 6.21 -26.65
N ASP A 114 26.15 6.17 -26.79
CA ASP A 114 26.86 5.68 -27.98
C ASP A 114 27.04 4.15 -27.99
N ASN A 115 26.74 3.47 -26.88
CA ASN A 115 26.73 2.01 -26.80
C ASN A 115 25.46 1.43 -27.45
N LYS A 116 25.52 1.20 -28.76
CA LYS A 116 24.39 0.72 -29.59
C LYS A 116 23.81 -0.61 -29.10
N GLU A 117 24.65 -1.54 -28.66
CA GLU A 117 24.22 -2.85 -28.17
C GLU A 117 23.43 -2.71 -26.86
N ALA A 118 23.97 -1.98 -25.89
CA ALA A 118 23.29 -1.75 -24.63
C ALA A 118 22.01 -0.91 -24.78
N MET A 119 22.00 0.05 -25.72
CA MET A 119 20.78 0.78 -26.10
C MET A 119 19.70 -0.15 -26.65
N LYS A 120 20.07 -1.11 -27.52
CA LYS A 120 19.15 -2.12 -28.05
C LYS A 120 18.57 -3.00 -26.94
N ILE A 121 19.41 -3.49 -26.02
CA ILE A 121 18.98 -4.29 -24.87
C ILE A 121 18.03 -3.49 -23.98
N ARG A 122 18.39 -2.27 -23.58
CA ARG A 122 17.54 -1.40 -22.74
C ARG A 122 16.21 -1.05 -23.42
N LYS A 123 16.19 -0.89 -24.74
CA LYS A 123 14.95 -0.70 -25.52
C LYS A 123 14.09 -1.95 -25.49
N GLN A 124 14.69 -3.13 -25.68
CA GLN A 124 13.96 -4.41 -25.61
C GLN A 124 13.35 -4.66 -24.22
N CYS A 125 14.09 -4.41 -23.14
CA CYS A 125 13.54 -4.52 -21.78
C CYS A 125 12.33 -3.61 -21.55
N ALA A 126 12.36 -2.40 -22.13
CA ALA A 126 11.21 -1.49 -22.05
C ALA A 126 9.99 -2.03 -22.82
N LEU A 127 10.19 -2.61 -24.01
CA LEU A 127 9.11 -3.21 -24.80
C LEU A 127 8.48 -4.42 -24.10
N VAL A 128 9.30 -5.30 -23.50
CA VAL A 128 8.81 -6.44 -22.72
C VAL A 128 7.98 -5.96 -21.53
N ALA A 129 8.48 -4.98 -20.78
CA ALA A 129 7.73 -4.41 -19.65
C ALA A 129 6.42 -3.74 -20.09
N LEU A 130 6.37 -3.10 -21.26
CA LEU A 130 5.12 -2.53 -21.80
C LEU A 130 4.10 -3.62 -22.17
N GLU A 131 4.53 -4.76 -22.69
CA GLU A 131 3.61 -5.88 -22.94
C GLU A 131 3.03 -6.43 -21.64
N ASP A 132 3.84 -6.55 -20.59
CA ASP A 132 3.35 -6.97 -19.27
C ASP A 132 2.37 -5.94 -18.67
N VAL A 133 2.61 -4.64 -18.87
CA VAL A 133 1.67 -3.58 -18.51
C VAL A 133 0.34 -3.76 -19.24
N LYS A 134 0.39 -4.01 -20.55
CA LYS A 134 -0.82 -4.23 -21.36
C LYS A 134 -1.62 -5.42 -20.84
N MET A 135 -0.96 -6.55 -20.58
CA MET A 135 -1.60 -7.73 -20.01
C MET A 135 -2.29 -7.40 -18.70
N TYR A 136 -1.57 -6.79 -17.76
CA TYR A 136 -2.10 -6.42 -16.45
C TYR A 136 -3.32 -5.49 -16.53
N LEU A 137 -3.24 -4.41 -17.33
CA LEU A 137 -4.33 -3.44 -17.45
C LEU A 137 -5.56 -4.03 -18.15
N ASN A 138 -5.36 -4.96 -19.10
CA ASN A 138 -6.47 -5.63 -19.78
C ASN A 138 -7.14 -6.72 -18.91
N GLU A 139 -6.41 -7.30 -17.96
CA GLU A 139 -6.93 -8.32 -17.03
C GLU A 139 -7.68 -7.73 -15.82
N GLY A 140 -7.89 -6.41 -15.81
CA GLY A 140 -8.63 -5.68 -14.78
C GLY A 140 -7.74 -4.88 -13.83
N GLY A 141 -6.43 -4.84 -14.07
CA GLY A 141 -5.54 -3.87 -13.45
C GLY A 141 -5.97 -2.44 -13.82
N GLN A 142 -6.01 -1.55 -12.84
CA GLN A 142 -6.45 -0.17 -13.10
C GLN A 142 -5.30 0.76 -13.38
N ILE A 143 -4.18 0.60 -12.67
CA ILE A 143 -3.04 1.51 -12.78
C ILE A 143 -1.73 0.75 -12.75
N ALA A 144 -0.88 1.04 -13.72
CA ALA A 144 0.46 0.49 -13.83
C ALA A 144 1.50 1.58 -13.63
N VAL A 145 2.45 1.37 -12.71
CA VAL A 145 3.56 2.30 -12.50
C VAL A 145 4.79 1.82 -13.27
N PHE A 146 5.13 2.53 -14.34
CA PHE A 146 6.27 2.25 -15.20
C PHE A 146 7.53 2.97 -14.67
N ASP A 147 8.33 2.28 -13.84
CA ASP A 147 9.52 2.83 -13.17
C ASP A 147 10.79 2.68 -14.03
N ALA A 148 11.18 3.78 -14.67
CA ALA A 148 12.42 3.90 -15.43
C ALA A 148 12.93 5.35 -15.46
N THR A 149 14.04 5.61 -16.15
CA THR A 149 14.56 6.99 -16.29
C THR A 149 13.74 7.83 -17.25
N ASN A 150 13.32 7.25 -18.38
CA ASN A 150 12.47 7.89 -19.40
C ASN A 150 12.90 9.34 -19.77
N THR A 151 14.20 9.57 -19.81
CA THR A 151 14.83 10.90 -19.89
C THR A 151 14.83 11.51 -21.29
N THR A 152 14.49 10.77 -22.34
CA THR A 152 14.50 11.25 -23.73
C THR A 152 13.08 11.39 -24.28
N ARG A 153 12.84 12.38 -25.16
CA ARG A 153 11.55 12.55 -25.84
C ARG A 153 11.17 11.33 -26.67
N GLU A 154 12.12 10.76 -27.42
CA GLU A 154 11.90 9.53 -28.22
C GLU A 154 11.33 8.37 -27.37
N ARG A 155 11.83 8.20 -26.13
CA ARG A 155 11.31 7.17 -25.23
C ARG A 155 9.89 7.48 -24.76
N ARG A 156 9.59 8.75 -24.48
CA ARG A 156 8.25 9.18 -24.08
C ARG A 156 7.26 9.05 -25.22
N ASP A 157 7.63 9.42 -26.43
CA ASP A 157 6.77 9.28 -27.62
C ASP A 157 6.42 7.80 -27.87
N LEU A 158 7.39 6.88 -27.70
CA LEU A 158 7.13 5.44 -27.76
C LEU A 158 6.07 5.01 -26.74
N ILE A 159 6.19 5.50 -25.50
CA ILE A 159 5.24 5.21 -24.41
C ILE A 159 3.86 5.82 -24.71
N ILE A 160 3.81 7.06 -25.18
CA ILE A 160 2.56 7.76 -25.53
C ILE A 160 1.83 7.03 -26.65
N ASN A 161 2.55 6.60 -27.69
CA ASN A 161 1.99 5.82 -28.79
C ASN A 161 1.40 4.49 -28.28
N PHE A 162 2.15 3.76 -27.45
CA PHE A 162 1.66 2.53 -26.82
C PHE A 162 0.39 2.75 -26.00
N VAL A 163 0.34 3.81 -25.17
CA VAL A 163 -0.82 4.16 -24.36
C VAL A 163 -2.03 4.47 -25.27
N HIS A 164 -1.82 5.25 -26.34
CA HIS A 164 -2.86 5.63 -27.28
C HIS A 164 -3.41 4.42 -28.05
N GLU A 165 -2.54 3.53 -28.52
CA GLU A 165 -2.93 2.29 -29.22
C GLU A 165 -3.79 1.36 -28.34
N ASN A 166 -3.57 1.37 -27.03
CA ASN A 166 -4.31 0.53 -26.08
C ASN A 166 -5.43 1.26 -25.35
N SER A 167 -5.75 2.52 -25.73
CA SER A 167 -6.79 3.35 -25.08
C SER A 167 -6.59 3.52 -23.57
N PHE A 168 -5.34 3.55 -23.12
CA PHE A 168 -4.99 3.87 -21.74
C PHE A 168 -4.84 5.39 -21.57
N LYS A 169 -4.85 5.87 -20.32
CA LYS A 169 -4.38 7.21 -19.97
C LYS A 169 -2.91 7.18 -19.59
N VAL A 170 -2.23 8.33 -19.66
CA VAL A 170 -0.84 8.48 -19.19
C VAL A 170 -0.74 9.66 -18.22
N PHE A 171 0.03 9.47 -17.16
CA PHE A 171 0.38 10.54 -16.22
C PHE A 171 1.87 10.47 -15.88
N PHE A 172 2.63 11.52 -16.20
CA PHE A 172 4.07 11.52 -15.96
C PHE A 172 4.42 12.07 -14.57
N VAL A 173 5.36 11.42 -13.89
CA VAL A 173 5.92 11.87 -12.60
C VAL A 173 7.42 12.06 -12.78
N GLU A 174 7.85 13.31 -12.94
CA GLU A 174 9.25 13.66 -13.11
C GLU A 174 9.87 14.07 -11.77
N SER A 175 10.93 13.37 -11.36
CA SER A 175 11.73 13.75 -10.20
C SER A 175 12.97 14.54 -10.62
N VAL A 176 13.05 15.79 -10.19
CA VAL A 176 14.19 16.68 -10.43
C VAL A 176 14.84 17.02 -9.10
N CYS A 177 16.13 16.76 -8.96
CA CYS A 177 16.90 17.19 -7.80
C CYS A 177 18.30 17.57 -8.25
N ASP A 178 18.73 18.77 -7.90
CA ASP A 178 20.07 19.28 -8.23
C ASP A 178 20.93 19.45 -6.97
N ASP A 179 20.40 19.06 -5.81
CA ASP A 179 21.08 19.13 -4.52
C ASP A 179 22.10 17.97 -4.39
N PRO A 180 23.42 18.25 -4.39
CA PRO A 180 24.44 17.20 -4.37
C PRO A 180 24.43 16.37 -3.09
N GLU A 181 24.00 16.93 -1.95
CA GLU A 181 23.96 16.22 -0.67
C GLU A 181 22.87 15.15 -0.69
N VAL A 182 21.68 15.50 -1.19
CA VAL A 182 20.56 14.56 -1.39
C VAL A 182 20.95 13.45 -2.36
N ILE A 183 21.65 13.80 -3.43
CA ILE A 183 22.08 12.83 -4.45
C ILE A 183 23.08 11.84 -3.85
N ALA A 184 24.07 12.34 -3.12
CA ALA A 184 25.04 11.51 -2.44
C ALA A 184 24.37 10.57 -1.41
N ALA A 185 23.45 11.08 -0.60
CA ALA A 185 22.66 10.29 0.35
C ALA A 185 21.91 9.15 -0.35
N ASN A 186 21.15 9.47 -1.41
CA ASN A 186 20.40 8.49 -2.20
C ASN A 186 21.28 7.39 -2.80
N ILE A 187 22.50 7.72 -3.25
CA ILE A 187 23.46 6.74 -3.79
C ILE A 187 23.98 5.85 -2.67
N LEU A 188 24.42 6.45 -1.56
CA LEU A 188 24.99 5.72 -0.43
C LEU A 188 24.02 4.73 0.19
N GLU A 189 22.74 5.10 0.23
CA GLU A 189 21.74 4.26 0.86
C GLU A 189 21.22 3.17 -0.06
N VAL A 190 20.84 3.50 -1.30
CA VAL A 190 20.08 2.58 -2.17
C VAL A 190 20.96 1.87 -3.18
N LYS A 191 22.15 2.41 -3.48
CA LYS A 191 23.00 1.90 -4.58
C LYS A 191 24.21 1.14 -4.10
N VAL A 192 24.69 1.40 -2.89
CA VAL A 192 25.76 0.60 -2.28
C VAL A 192 25.31 -0.83 -1.99
N SER A 193 24.05 -1.03 -1.62
CA SER A 193 23.42 -2.34 -1.35
C SER A 193 22.67 -2.92 -2.56
N SER A 194 22.73 -2.25 -3.72
CA SER A 194 21.98 -2.67 -4.90
C SER A 194 22.59 -3.95 -5.51
N PRO A 195 21.78 -4.89 -6.04
CA PRO A 195 22.28 -6.06 -6.77
C PRO A 195 23.16 -5.72 -7.98
N ASP A 196 23.03 -4.50 -8.50
CA ASP A 196 23.92 -3.96 -9.53
C ASP A 196 25.41 -3.87 -9.07
N TYR A 197 25.69 -3.95 -7.75
CA TYR A 197 27.04 -3.81 -7.15
C TYR A 197 27.30 -4.89 -6.06
N PRO A 198 27.50 -6.17 -6.43
CA PRO A 198 27.55 -7.29 -5.46
C PRO A 198 28.78 -7.31 -4.53
N GLU A 199 29.92 -6.74 -4.93
CA GLU A 199 31.19 -6.82 -4.20
C GLU A 199 32.08 -5.58 -4.40
N ALA A 200 31.56 -4.37 -4.13
CA ALA A 200 32.31 -3.14 -4.39
C ALA A 200 32.48 -2.28 -3.13
N HIS A 201 33.72 -1.83 -2.89
CA HIS A 201 34.00 -0.76 -1.92
C HIS A 201 33.12 0.45 -2.21
N ARG A 202 32.53 1.05 -1.17
CA ARG A 202 31.56 2.17 -1.25
C ARG A 202 32.03 3.28 -2.20
N GLU A 203 33.31 3.61 -2.16
CA GLU A 203 33.93 4.64 -3.01
C GLU A 203 33.86 4.30 -4.52
N ARG A 204 34.10 3.04 -4.90
CA ARG A 204 34.02 2.60 -6.29
C ARG A 204 32.58 2.60 -6.82
N VAL A 205 31.62 2.21 -5.97
CA VAL A 205 30.18 2.29 -6.32
C VAL A 205 29.77 3.74 -6.56
N MET A 206 30.20 4.65 -5.68
CA MET A 206 29.91 6.07 -5.83
C MET A 206 30.46 6.62 -7.15
N ASP A 207 31.75 6.39 -7.43
CA ASP A 207 32.38 6.86 -8.67
C ASP A 207 31.72 6.31 -9.95
N ASP A 208 31.46 4.99 -9.99
CA ASP A 208 30.75 4.38 -11.12
C ASP A 208 29.33 4.94 -11.28
N PHE A 209 28.61 5.13 -10.18
CA PHE A 209 27.24 5.61 -10.23
C PHE A 209 27.14 7.09 -10.63
N LEU A 210 28.11 7.93 -10.24
CA LEU A 210 28.20 9.32 -10.68
C LEU A 210 28.45 9.39 -12.20
N LYS A 211 29.40 8.60 -12.73
CA LYS A 211 29.64 8.48 -14.18
C LYS A 211 28.42 7.94 -14.93
N ARG A 212 27.68 7.03 -14.31
CA ARG A 212 26.38 6.57 -14.84
C ARG A 212 25.38 7.70 -14.92
N ILE A 213 25.29 8.59 -13.93
CA ILE A 213 24.41 9.78 -14.00
C ILE A 213 24.82 10.69 -15.14
N GLU A 214 26.12 10.96 -15.31
CA GLU A 214 26.66 11.77 -16.41
C GLU A 214 26.23 11.21 -17.78
N CYS A 215 26.27 9.88 -17.97
CA CYS A 215 25.81 9.25 -19.20
C CYS A 215 24.35 9.61 -19.56
N TYR A 216 23.47 9.72 -18.57
CA TYR A 216 22.08 10.11 -18.77
C TYR A 216 21.91 11.62 -18.96
N GLN A 217 22.73 12.45 -18.30
CA GLN A 217 22.67 13.90 -18.44
C GLN A 217 22.89 14.36 -19.88
N VAL A 218 23.79 13.69 -20.63
CA VAL A 218 24.07 14.03 -22.04
C VAL A 218 22.83 14.06 -22.93
N THR A 219 21.84 13.21 -22.64
CA THR A 219 20.63 13.05 -23.47
C THR A 219 19.35 13.42 -22.71
N TYR A 220 19.46 13.98 -21.51
CA TYR A 220 18.30 14.29 -20.69
C TYR A 220 17.55 15.50 -21.26
N GLN A 221 16.28 15.28 -21.57
CA GLN A 221 15.33 16.28 -22.01
C GLN A 221 14.19 16.31 -20.99
N PRO A 222 14.25 17.22 -20.00
CA PRO A 222 13.19 17.38 -19.01
C PRO A 222 11.82 17.64 -19.66
N LEU A 223 10.73 17.45 -18.92
CA LEU A 223 9.42 17.89 -19.43
C LEU A 223 9.43 19.40 -19.66
N ASP A 224 8.72 19.86 -20.68
CA ASP A 224 8.63 21.26 -21.05
C ASP A 224 7.15 21.69 -21.14
N PRO A 225 6.58 22.26 -20.06
CA PRO A 225 5.17 22.68 -20.04
C PRO A 225 4.84 23.81 -21.01
N GLU A 226 5.82 24.56 -21.49
CA GLU A 226 5.58 25.77 -22.28
C GLU A 226 5.52 25.45 -23.77
N GLU A 227 6.34 24.51 -24.24
CA GLU A 227 6.41 24.14 -25.65
C GLU A 227 6.04 22.67 -25.92
N TYR A 228 7.00 21.75 -25.76
CA TYR A 228 6.88 20.39 -26.29
C TYR A 228 5.85 19.53 -25.55
N ASP A 229 5.81 19.62 -24.23
CA ASP A 229 5.01 18.76 -23.36
C ASP A 229 3.75 19.48 -22.81
N LYS A 230 3.37 20.63 -23.39
CA LYS A 230 2.26 21.49 -22.92
C LYS A 230 0.90 20.78 -22.83
N ASP A 231 0.68 19.76 -23.65
CA ASP A 231 -0.57 19.01 -23.73
C ASP A 231 -0.53 17.69 -22.91
N LEU A 232 0.62 17.38 -22.29
CA LEU A 232 0.78 16.19 -21.46
C LEU A 232 0.31 16.43 -20.02
N SER A 233 -0.22 15.38 -19.41
CA SER A 233 -0.62 15.38 -18.00
C SER A 233 0.54 14.90 -17.13
N PHE A 234 1.02 15.77 -16.23
CA PHE A 234 2.20 15.45 -15.43
C PHE A 234 2.33 16.25 -14.14
N ILE A 235 3.21 15.76 -13.27
CA ILE A 235 3.76 16.47 -12.11
C ILE A 235 5.28 16.40 -12.14
N LYS A 236 5.92 17.55 -11.95
CA LYS A 236 7.34 17.66 -11.62
C LYS A 236 7.50 17.85 -10.13
N VAL A 237 8.23 16.95 -9.49
CA VAL A 237 8.62 17.02 -8.09
C VAL A 237 10.06 17.53 -8.03
N MET A 238 10.25 18.75 -7.55
CA MET A 238 11.55 19.43 -7.55
C MET A 238 12.14 19.52 -6.15
N ASN A 239 13.41 19.10 -6.04
CA ASN A 239 14.21 19.11 -4.81
C ASN A 239 13.47 18.46 -3.64
N VAL A 240 13.09 17.19 -3.81
CA VAL A 240 12.49 16.36 -2.75
C VAL A 240 11.18 16.96 -2.22
N GLY A 241 10.33 17.44 -3.13
CA GLY A 241 9.02 18.00 -2.77
C GLY A 241 9.03 19.45 -2.27
N ARG A 242 10.15 20.18 -2.39
CA ARG A 242 10.19 21.61 -2.08
C ARG A 242 9.33 22.45 -3.03
N ARG A 243 9.23 22.05 -4.30
CA ARG A 243 8.41 22.71 -5.31
C ARG A 243 7.76 21.69 -6.23
N PHE A 244 6.59 22.03 -6.74
CA PHE A 244 5.84 21.22 -7.68
C PHE A 244 5.44 22.05 -8.89
N LEU A 245 5.46 21.41 -10.07
CA LEU A 245 4.82 21.95 -11.27
C LEU A 245 3.84 20.88 -11.76
N VAL A 246 2.55 21.22 -11.81
CA VAL A 246 1.50 20.29 -12.21
C VAL A 246 0.89 20.81 -13.52
N ASN A 247 0.76 19.95 -14.52
CA ASN A 247 0.16 20.27 -15.80
C ASN A 247 -1.00 19.33 -16.12
N ARG A 248 -2.13 19.90 -16.55
CA ARG A 248 -3.30 19.20 -17.14
C ARG A 248 -3.73 17.91 -16.42
N VAL A 249 -4.10 18.01 -15.14
CA VAL A 249 -4.75 16.90 -14.41
C VAL A 249 -6.09 16.58 -15.08
N GLN A 250 -6.29 15.32 -15.49
CA GLN A 250 -7.44 14.89 -16.31
C GLN A 250 -8.60 14.34 -15.51
N ASP A 251 -8.34 13.75 -14.34
CA ASP A 251 -9.36 13.05 -13.56
C ASP A 251 -9.05 13.00 -12.07
N TYR A 252 -9.98 12.37 -11.34
CA TYR A 252 -9.90 12.19 -9.89
C TYR A 252 -8.62 11.45 -9.48
N ILE A 253 -8.23 10.41 -10.20
CA ILE A 253 -7.09 9.59 -9.76
C ILE A 253 -5.78 10.32 -9.93
N GLN A 254 -5.60 11.07 -11.02
CA GLN A 254 -4.45 11.96 -11.18
C GLN A 254 -4.43 13.05 -10.10
N SER A 255 -5.58 13.61 -9.72
CA SER A 255 -5.66 14.59 -8.63
C SER A 255 -5.24 14.00 -7.28
N LYS A 256 -5.61 12.75 -6.99
CA LYS A 256 -5.20 12.02 -5.79
C LYS A 256 -3.71 11.71 -5.79
N ILE A 257 -3.15 11.32 -6.93
CA ILE A 257 -1.70 11.10 -7.09
C ILE A 257 -0.94 12.40 -6.81
N VAL A 258 -1.38 13.52 -7.39
CA VAL A 258 -0.78 14.84 -7.14
C VAL A 258 -0.85 15.18 -5.65
N TYR A 259 -2.04 15.04 -5.04
CA TYR A 259 -2.23 15.30 -3.62
C TYR A 259 -1.32 14.45 -2.74
N TYR A 260 -1.18 13.15 -3.03
CA TYR A 260 -0.28 12.26 -2.31
C TYR A 260 1.18 12.69 -2.44
N LEU A 261 1.66 12.91 -3.67
CA LEU A 261 3.05 13.29 -3.94
C LEU A 261 3.43 14.63 -3.30
N MET A 262 2.45 15.54 -3.10
CA MET A 262 2.64 16.80 -2.40
C MET A 262 2.77 16.65 -0.87
N ASN A 263 2.30 15.53 -0.31
CA ASN A 263 2.29 15.29 1.14
C ASN A 263 3.31 14.24 1.60
N ILE A 264 3.95 13.49 0.70
CA ILE A 264 5.01 12.55 1.11
C ILE A 264 6.31 13.26 1.44
N HIS A 265 7.04 12.73 2.41
CA HIS A 265 8.32 13.26 2.87
C HIS A 265 9.37 12.16 2.81
N VAL A 266 10.61 12.57 2.59
CA VAL A 266 11.76 11.65 2.54
C VAL A 266 12.50 11.60 3.88
N HIS A 267 12.20 12.48 4.83
CA HIS A 267 12.82 12.44 6.16
C HIS A 267 12.50 11.15 6.91
N SER A 268 13.53 10.53 7.48
CA SER A 268 13.36 9.36 8.34
C SER A 268 12.62 9.72 9.62
N HIS A 269 11.63 8.92 9.97
CA HIS A 269 10.81 9.13 11.17
C HIS A 269 10.26 7.80 11.68
N SER A 270 9.72 7.82 12.90
CA SER A 270 9.14 6.63 13.53
C SER A 270 7.65 6.81 13.81
N ILE A 271 6.84 5.88 13.32
CA ILE A 271 5.41 5.81 13.63
C ILE A 271 5.21 4.69 14.66
N TYR A 272 4.63 5.02 15.80
CA TYR A 272 4.29 4.09 16.87
C TYR A 272 2.78 3.84 16.83
N LEU A 273 2.37 2.59 16.74
CA LEU A 273 0.97 2.18 16.79
C LEU A 273 0.74 1.32 18.03
N CYS A 274 -0.27 1.66 18.82
CA CYS A 274 -0.80 0.78 19.85
C CYS A 274 -2.31 0.90 19.93
N ARG A 275 -2.94 -0.11 20.56
CA ARG A 275 -4.33 0.01 20.98
C ARG A 275 -4.40 0.82 22.28
N HIS A 276 -5.59 1.30 22.61
CA HIS A 276 -5.91 1.66 24.00
C HIS A 276 -5.55 0.54 24.97
N GLY A 277 -5.29 0.88 26.24
CA GLY A 277 -5.20 -0.12 27.31
C GLY A 277 -6.50 -0.93 27.42
N GLU A 278 -6.44 -2.13 28.01
CA GLU A 278 -7.63 -2.98 28.19
C GLU A 278 -8.83 -2.21 28.75
N SER A 279 -9.99 -2.33 28.11
CA SER A 279 -11.24 -1.69 28.55
C SER A 279 -12.17 -2.66 29.28
N GLU A 280 -13.16 -2.12 30.00
CA GLU A 280 -14.21 -2.93 30.65
C GLU A 280 -14.98 -3.80 29.64
N HIS A 281 -15.27 -3.28 28.43
CA HIS A 281 -15.86 -4.09 27.36
C HIS A 281 -14.95 -5.21 26.87
N ASN A 282 -13.62 -5.02 26.85
CA ASN A 282 -12.72 -6.12 26.52
C ASN A 282 -12.83 -7.24 27.55
N VAL A 283 -12.83 -6.92 28.84
CA VAL A 283 -12.98 -7.89 29.94
C VAL A 283 -14.30 -8.67 29.81
N GLN A 284 -15.36 -8.00 29.37
CA GLN A 284 -16.69 -8.61 29.16
C GLN A 284 -16.85 -9.31 27.80
N GLY A 285 -15.87 -9.22 26.90
CA GLY A 285 -15.96 -9.76 25.54
C GLY A 285 -16.97 -9.04 24.63
N ARG A 286 -17.31 -7.78 24.94
CA ARG A 286 -18.21 -6.94 24.13
C ARG A 286 -17.45 -6.16 23.07
N ILE A 287 -18.05 -6.00 21.89
CA ILE A 287 -17.52 -5.16 20.81
C ILE A 287 -18.10 -3.74 20.87
N GLY A 288 -17.40 -2.77 20.29
CA GLY A 288 -17.89 -1.39 20.22
C GLY A 288 -18.02 -0.69 21.58
N GLY A 289 -18.94 0.27 21.65
CA GLY A 289 -19.25 1.11 22.80
C GLY A 289 -18.16 2.12 23.16
N ASP A 290 -18.35 2.78 24.29
CA ASP A 290 -17.46 3.82 24.82
C ASP A 290 -17.04 3.53 26.28
N SER A 291 -16.76 2.27 26.59
CA SER A 291 -16.34 1.85 27.94
C SER A 291 -14.99 2.44 28.35
N GLU A 292 -14.81 2.69 29.63
CA GLU A 292 -13.54 3.14 30.23
C GLU A 292 -12.48 2.03 30.30
N LEU A 293 -11.25 2.40 30.66
CA LEU A 293 -10.15 1.49 30.93
C LEU A 293 -10.41 0.62 32.17
N SER A 294 -10.05 -0.66 32.07
CA SER A 294 -9.95 -1.57 33.20
C SER A 294 -8.78 -1.17 34.12
N PRO A 295 -8.68 -1.73 35.34
CA PRO A 295 -7.50 -1.54 36.18
C PRO A 295 -6.18 -1.91 35.47
N ARG A 296 -6.19 -2.98 34.65
CA ARG A 296 -5.01 -3.38 33.85
C ARG A 296 -4.76 -2.43 32.68
N GLY A 297 -5.82 -1.90 32.07
CA GLY A 297 -5.69 -0.85 31.05
C GLY A 297 -5.03 0.44 31.58
N ARG A 298 -5.33 0.84 32.82
CA ARG A 298 -4.63 1.96 33.48
C ARG A 298 -3.17 1.64 33.78
N GLN A 299 -2.85 0.40 34.16
CA GLN A 299 -1.47 -0.05 34.33
C GLN A 299 -0.70 0.01 33.00
N PHE A 300 -1.32 -0.44 31.90
CA PHE A 300 -0.73 -0.33 30.56
C PHE A 300 -0.38 1.12 30.20
N ALA A 301 -1.28 2.06 30.45
CA ALA A 301 -1.05 3.48 30.14
C ALA A 301 0.18 4.04 30.89
N ARG A 302 0.41 3.61 32.14
CA ARG A 302 1.62 3.97 32.91
C ARG A 302 2.89 3.40 32.31
N VAL A 303 2.88 2.12 31.94
CA VAL A 303 4.06 1.49 31.32
C VAL A 303 4.33 2.10 29.92
N LEU A 304 3.29 2.48 29.18
CA LEU A 304 3.45 3.18 27.91
C LEU A 304 4.12 4.55 28.10
N ARG A 305 3.79 5.28 29.18
CA ARG A 305 4.49 6.51 29.54
C ARG A 305 5.97 6.25 29.80
N GLU A 306 6.29 5.26 30.62
CA GLU A 306 7.69 4.87 30.93
C GLU A 306 8.45 4.52 29.64
N PHE A 307 7.82 3.79 28.72
CA PHE A 307 8.37 3.47 27.41
C PHE A 307 8.71 4.72 26.59
N VAL A 308 7.79 5.69 26.52
CA VAL A 308 8.00 6.95 25.78
C VAL A 308 9.15 7.76 26.39
N GLU A 309 9.22 7.84 27.72
CA GLU A 309 10.27 8.54 28.46
C GLU A 309 11.65 7.86 28.28
N GLU A 310 11.72 6.53 28.40
CA GLU A 310 12.94 5.74 28.27
C GLU A 310 13.55 5.86 26.86
N HIS A 311 12.70 5.78 25.83
CA HIS A 311 13.13 5.85 24.43
C HIS A 311 13.39 7.29 23.97
N LYS A 312 13.17 8.30 24.84
CA LYS A 312 13.41 9.72 24.58
C LYS A 312 12.84 10.16 23.23
N LEU A 313 11.58 9.82 23.00
CA LEU A 313 10.88 10.14 21.75
C LEU A 313 10.68 11.66 21.66
N SER A 314 11.67 12.37 21.11
CA SER A 314 11.62 13.82 20.89
C SER A 314 10.64 14.17 19.78
N ASP A 315 9.97 15.32 19.94
CA ASP A 315 8.94 15.85 19.03
C ASP A 315 7.81 14.85 18.72
N LEU A 316 7.49 13.97 19.68
CA LEU A 316 6.44 12.96 19.54
C LEU A 316 5.06 13.62 19.55
N LYS A 317 4.33 13.49 18.45
CA LYS A 317 2.89 13.80 18.41
C LYS A 317 2.09 12.60 18.86
N VAL A 318 1.07 12.82 19.69
CA VAL A 318 0.17 11.74 20.15
C VAL A 318 -1.20 11.95 19.56
N TRP A 319 -1.72 10.93 18.88
CA TRP A 319 -3.07 10.92 18.32
C TRP A 319 -3.93 9.85 18.98
N THR A 320 -5.19 10.20 19.17
CA THR A 320 -6.20 9.35 19.80
C THR A 320 -7.47 9.35 18.99
N SER A 321 -8.34 8.36 19.22
CA SER A 321 -9.74 8.47 18.83
C SER A 321 -10.51 9.40 19.78
N GLN A 322 -11.79 9.63 19.51
CA GLN A 322 -12.69 10.34 20.44
C GLN A 322 -13.32 9.44 21.51
N LEU A 323 -12.97 8.15 21.56
CA LEU A 323 -13.50 7.20 22.54
C LEU A 323 -12.67 7.22 23.83
N ARG A 324 -13.33 7.14 24.99
CA ARG A 324 -12.75 7.34 26.34
C ARG A 324 -11.49 6.54 26.57
N ARG A 325 -11.50 5.25 26.18
CA ARG A 325 -10.37 4.34 26.38
C ARG A 325 -9.06 4.80 25.72
N THR A 326 -9.10 5.40 24.53
CA THR A 326 -7.87 5.95 23.91
C THR A 326 -7.45 7.24 24.58
N ILE A 327 -8.42 8.08 24.97
CA ILE A 327 -8.19 9.36 25.64
C ILE A 327 -7.54 9.11 27.02
N GLN A 328 -8.12 8.26 27.85
CA GLN A 328 -7.58 7.88 29.17
C GLN A 328 -6.17 7.27 29.07
N THR A 329 -5.89 6.52 27.99
CA THR A 329 -4.54 5.98 27.76
C THR A 329 -3.53 7.11 27.47
N ALA A 330 -3.91 8.10 26.66
CA ALA A 330 -3.04 9.23 26.32
C ALA A 330 -2.89 10.25 27.45
N GLU A 331 -3.93 10.46 28.26
CA GLU A 331 -3.89 11.35 29.43
C GLU A 331 -2.78 10.95 30.42
N GLU A 332 -2.56 9.65 30.62
CA GLU A 332 -1.50 9.14 31.50
C GLU A 332 -0.09 9.49 31.00
N LEU A 333 0.10 9.72 29.70
CA LEU A 333 1.40 10.07 29.12
C LEU A 333 1.88 11.46 29.54
N GLY A 334 0.97 12.35 29.99
CA GLY A 334 1.32 13.69 30.44
C GLY A 334 1.82 14.62 29.33
N VAL A 335 1.55 14.30 28.06
CA VAL A 335 1.91 15.11 26.88
C VAL A 335 0.66 15.56 26.13
N PRO A 336 0.73 16.66 25.35
CA PRO A 336 -0.37 17.07 24.49
C PRO A 336 -0.73 15.97 23.48
N TYR A 337 -2.03 15.76 23.26
CA TYR A 337 -2.54 14.81 22.29
C TYR A 337 -3.69 15.42 21.48
N GLU A 338 -3.90 14.90 20.27
CA GLU A 338 -4.98 15.31 19.38
C GLU A 338 -6.02 14.19 19.26
N GLN A 339 -7.30 14.57 19.26
CA GLN A 339 -8.41 13.63 19.12
C GLN A 339 -8.97 13.66 17.71
N TRP A 340 -8.97 12.51 17.06
CA TRP A 340 -9.42 12.35 15.68
C TRP A 340 -10.63 11.43 15.65
N LYS A 341 -11.81 11.97 15.30
CA LYS A 341 -13.04 11.17 15.18
C LYS A 341 -12.87 10.00 14.20
N ILE A 342 -12.12 10.22 13.14
CA ILE A 342 -11.83 9.21 12.10
C ILE A 342 -10.90 8.08 12.59
N LEU A 343 -10.35 8.17 13.81
CA LEU A 343 -9.65 7.08 14.50
C LEU A 343 -10.58 6.26 15.41
N ASN A 344 -11.89 6.56 15.50
CA ASN A 344 -12.83 5.73 16.25
C ASN A 344 -12.85 4.29 15.70
N GLU A 345 -13.14 3.33 16.58
CA GLU A 345 -13.25 1.91 16.20
C GLU A 345 -14.29 1.72 15.08
N ILE A 346 -14.19 0.59 14.37
CA ILE A 346 -15.22 0.18 13.41
C ILE A 346 -16.60 0.18 14.07
N ASP A 347 -17.56 0.85 13.44
CA ASP A 347 -18.95 0.92 13.91
C ASP A 347 -19.64 -0.43 13.65
N ALA A 348 -20.01 -1.15 14.70
CA ALA A 348 -20.72 -2.42 14.59
C ALA A 348 -22.25 -2.26 14.41
N GLY A 349 -22.76 -1.03 14.29
CA GLY A 349 -24.17 -0.72 14.05
C GLY A 349 -25.08 -1.35 15.11
N VAL A 350 -26.05 -2.16 14.66
CA VAL A 350 -26.97 -2.87 15.57
C VAL A 350 -26.27 -3.87 16.51
N CYS A 351 -25.01 -4.22 16.23
CA CYS A 351 -24.20 -5.16 17.02
C CYS A 351 -23.30 -4.47 18.05
N GLU A 352 -23.37 -3.15 18.21
CA GLU A 352 -22.65 -2.40 19.25
C GLU A 352 -22.98 -2.94 20.66
N GLU A 353 -21.98 -2.97 21.53
CA GLU A 353 -22.05 -3.44 22.92
C GLU A 353 -22.42 -4.92 23.11
N MET A 354 -22.52 -5.72 22.03
CA MET A 354 -22.81 -7.15 22.11
C MET A 354 -21.55 -8.00 22.24
N THR A 355 -21.67 -9.19 22.82
CA THR A 355 -20.64 -10.23 22.68
C THR A 355 -20.79 -10.96 21.35
N TYR A 356 -19.72 -11.59 20.85
CA TYR A 356 -19.82 -12.42 19.63
C TYR A 356 -20.82 -13.57 19.78
N GLU A 357 -20.96 -14.14 20.99
CA GLU A 357 -21.97 -15.17 21.29
C GLU A 357 -23.40 -14.62 21.18
N MET A 358 -23.64 -13.40 21.68
CA MET A 358 -24.94 -12.74 21.53
C MET A 358 -25.25 -12.49 20.05
N ILE A 359 -24.28 -12.03 19.26
CA ILE A 359 -24.46 -11.81 17.81
C ILE A 359 -24.76 -13.13 17.11
N GLN A 360 -24.02 -14.20 17.40
CA GLN A 360 -24.25 -15.52 16.81
C GLN A 360 -25.67 -16.06 17.14
N ASN A 361 -26.16 -15.82 18.35
CA ASN A 361 -27.48 -16.31 18.78
C ASN A 361 -28.64 -15.45 18.25
N THR A 362 -28.45 -14.14 18.10
CA THR A 362 -29.52 -13.19 17.72
C THR A 362 -29.55 -12.91 16.21
N LEU A 363 -28.38 -12.87 15.56
CA LEU A 363 -28.18 -12.56 14.14
C LEU A 363 -27.24 -13.61 13.49
N PRO A 364 -27.65 -14.90 13.44
CA PRO A 364 -26.78 -15.99 12.98
C PRO A 364 -26.37 -15.86 11.51
N GLU A 365 -27.24 -15.31 10.65
CA GLU A 365 -26.94 -15.08 9.23
C GLU A 365 -25.84 -14.01 9.07
N GLU A 366 -25.96 -12.88 9.77
CA GLU A 366 -24.96 -11.80 9.78
C GLU A 366 -23.61 -12.30 10.31
N PHE A 367 -23.62 -13.08 11.39
CA PHE A 367 -22.42 -13.70 11.94
C PHE A 367 -21.70 -14.58 10.90
N ALA A 368 -22.47 -15.43 10.19
CA ALA A 368 -21.94 -16.31 9.15
C ALA A 368 -21.45 -15.54 7.91
N LEU A 369 -22.15 -14.49 7.48
CA LEU A 369 -21.74 -13.64 6.36
C LEU A 369 -20.42 -12.93 6.66
N ARG A 370 -20.26 -12.41 7.88
CA ARG A 370 -19.01 -11.79 8.31
C ARG A 370 -17.84 -12.76 8.33
N ASP A 371 -18.05 -14.02 8.71
CA ASP A 371 -16.99 -15.03 8.68
C ASP A 371 -16.59 -15.45 7.26
N GLN A 372 -17.52 -15.33 6.31
CA GLN A 372 -17.28 -15.64 4.90
C GLN A 372 -16.45 -14.55 4.22
N ASP A 373 -16.78 -13.28 4.41
CA ASP A 373 -16.14 -12.12 3.74
C ASP A 373 -16.07 -10.90 4.67
N LYS A 374 -15.16 -10.95 5.65
CA LYS A 374 -15.02 -9.97 6.75
C LYS A 374 -14.56 -8.62 6.25
N TYR A 375 -13.80 -8.56 5.15
CA TYR A 375 -13.34 -7.27 4.63
C TYR A 375 -14.50 -6.45 4.04
N HIS A 376 -15.35 -7.08 3.24
CA HIS A 376 -16.47 -6.38 2.58
C HIS A 376 -17.78 -6.41 3.37
N TYR A 377 -17.93 -7.34 4.32
CA TYR A 377 -19.10 -7.38 5.18
C TYR A 377 -19.25 -6.05 5.93
N ARG A 378 -20.41 -5.42 5.76
CA ARG A 378 -20.81 -4.20 6.46
C ARG A 378 -21.85 -4.57 7.51
N TYR A 379 -21.60 -4.20 8.77
CA TYR A 379 -22.60 -4.38 9.81
C TYR A 379 -23.91 -3.63 9.47
N PRO A 380 -25.09 -4.18 9.79
CA PRO A 380 -26.34 -3.45 9.60
C PRO A 380 -26.34 -2.14 10.40
N GLY A 381 -26.42 -1.01 9.70
CA GLY A 381 -26.34 0.32 10.31
C GLY A 381 -24.93 0.75 10.75
N GLY A 382 -23.89 0.00 10.38
CA GLY A 382 -22.49 0.26 10.74
C GLY A 382 -21.55 0.24 9.54
N GLU A 383 -20.30 -0.16 9.79
CA GLU A 383 -19.18 -0.11 8.84
C GLU A 383 -18.68 -1.51 8.43
N SER A 384 -18.00 -1.55 7.28
CA SER A 384 -17.11 -2.63 6.86
C SER A 384 -15.64 -2.22 7.04
N TYR A 385 -14.70 -3.16 6.91
CA TYR A 385 -13.27 -2.79 6.84
C TYR A 385 -12.96 -1.93 5.61
N GLN A 386 -13.70 -2.11 4.50
CA GLN A 386 -13.57 -1.26 3.32
C GLN A 386 -13.95 0.20 3.61
N ASP A 387 -15.02 0.43 4.38
CA ASP A 387 -15.42 1.77 4.83
C ASP A 387 -14.35 2.38 5.75
N LEU A 388 -13.82 1.55 6.65
CA LEU A 388 -12.77 1.96 7.57
C LEU A 388 -11.49 2.40 6.85
N VAL A 389 -11.07 1.68 5.81
CA VAL A 389 -9.91 2.07 4.98
C VAL A 389 -10.14 3.43 4.31
N GLN A 390 -11.33 3.68 3.78
CA GLN A 390 -11.68 4.98 3.19
C GLN A 390 -11.68 6.10 4.24
N ARG A 391 -12.24 5.83 5.43
CA ARG A 391 -12.27 6.78 6.56
C ARG A 391 -10.88 7.11 7.09
N LEU A 392 -9.95 6.15 7.07
CA LEU A 392 -8.58 6.32 7.56
C LEU A 392 -7.64 6.97 6.54
N GLU A 393 -8.08 7.20 5.31
CA GLU A 393 -7.27 7.83 4.27
C GLU A 393 -6.63 9.16 4.73
N PRO A 394 -7.35 10.12 5.36
CA PRO A 394 -6.74 11.36 5.83
C PRO A 394 -5.72 11.14 6.96
N VAL A 395 -5.89 10.11 7.80
CA VAL A 395 -4.92 9.75 8.85
C VAL A 395 -3.62 9.27 8.20
N ILE A 396 -3.71 8.40 7.19
CA ILE A 396 -2.55 7.89 6.46
C ILE A 396 -1.77 9.04 5.82
N MET A 397 -2.47 10.00 5.20
CA MET A 397 -1.86 11.19 4.61
C MET A 397 -1.11 12.02 5.64
N GLU A 398 -1.71 12.22 6.81
CA GLU A 398 -1.06 12.95 7.88
C GLU A 398 0.13 12.16 8.45
N LEU A 399 0.05 10.83 8.55
CA LEU A 399 1.18 10.00 8.99
C LEU A 399 2.37 10.08 8.03
N GLU A 400 2.13 10.11 6.71
CA GLU A 400 3.19 10.34 5.72
C GLU A 400 3.80 11.75 5.83
N ARG A 401 3.04 12.71 6.37
CA ARG A 401 3.40 14.11 6.51
C ARG A 401 4.11 14.44 7.83
N GLN A 402 4.03 13.57 8.81
CA GLN A 402 4.53 13.87 10.14
C GLN A 402 5.89 13.23 10.39
N GLY A 403 6.55 13.72 11.44
CA GLY A 403 7.74 13.10 12.00
C GLY A 403 7.36 11.95 12.92
N ASN A 404 7.82 12.00 14.17
CA ASN A 404 7.52 10.97 15.14
C ASN A 404 6.06 11.07 15.61
N VAL A 405 5.26 10.03 15.42
CA VAL A 405 3.84 9.99 15.82
C VAL A 405 3.54 8.72 16.59
N LEU A 406 2.85 8.83 17.73
CA LEU A 406 2.21 7.74 18.45
C LEU A 406 0.71 7.79 18.22
N VAL A 407 0.14 6.73 17.63
CA VAL A 407 -1.30 6.58 17.43
C VAL A 407 -1.85 5.55 18.42
N VAL A 408 -2.66 6.02 19.36
CA VAL A 408 -3.41 5.19 20.32
C VAL A 408 -4.82 4.98 19.77
N CYS A 409 -5.09 3.78 19.24
CA CYS A 409 -6.32 3.48 18.51
C CYS A 409 -6.98 2.17 18.96
N HIS A 410 -7.61 1.45 18.03
CA HIS A 410 -8.45 0.28 18.32
C HIS A 410 -8.06 -0.91 17.42
N GLN A 411 -8.70 -2.06 17.61
CA GLN A 411 -8.28 -3.29 16.95
C GLN A 411 -8.49 -3.25 15.44
N ALA A 412 -9.65 -2.82 14.94
CA ALA A 412 -9.89 -2.77 13.50
C ALA A 412 -9.10 -1.64 12.84
N VAL A 413 -9.06 -0.46 13.48
CA VAL A 413 -8.28 0.70 13.02
C VAL A 413 -6.80 0.36 12.89
N MET A 414 -6.20 -0.23 13.93
CA MET A 414 -4.79 -0.60 13.93
C MET A 414 -4.49 -1.62 12.83
N ARG A 415 -5.37 -2.60 12.59
CA ARG A 415 -5.21 -3.56 11.47
C ARG A 415 -5.15 -2.87 10.11
N CYS A 416 -6.00 -1.89 9.85
CA CYS A 416 -5.96 -1.12 8.59
C CYS A 416 -4.65 -0.34 8.44
N LEU A 417 -4.20 0.35 9.50
CA LEU A 417 -2.94 1.09 9.48
C LEU A 417 -1.73 0.15 9.32
N LEU A 418 -1.73 -0.99 10.02
CA LEU A 418 -0.72 -2.04 9.86
C LEU A 418 -0.70 -2.57 8.43
N ALA A 419 -1.86 -2.90 7.85
CA ALA A 419 -1.95 -3.41 6.49
C ALA A 419 -1.35 -2.43 5.47
N TYR A 420 -1.55 -1.12 5.67
CA TYR A 420 -0.93 -0.10 4.84
C TYR A 420 0.61 -0.10 4.96
N PHE A 421 1.16 -0.13 6.18
CA PHE A 421 2.61 -0.01 6.38
C PHE A 421 3.41 -1.31 6.21
N LEU A 422 2.75 -2.47 6.35
CA LEU A 422 3.37 -3.80 6.30
C LEU A 422 3.45 -4.42 4.89
N ASP A 423 2.89 -3.77 3.88
CA ASP A 423 3.04 -4.28 2.50
C ASP A 423 4.54 -4.49 2.19
N LYS A 424 4.92 -5.68 1.69
CA LYS A 424 6.33 -6.07 1.50
C LYS A 424 7.08 -5.16 0.53
N SER A 425 6.35 -4.44 -0.31
CA SER A 425 6.90 -3.40 -1.18
C SER A 425 7.38 -2.15 -0.40
N ALA A 426 6.92 -1.96 0.84
CA ALA A 426 6.97 -0.69 1.58
C ALA A 426 8.31 -0.32 2.21
N GLY A 427 9.26 -1.26 2.32
CA GLY A 427 10.60 -0.98 2.89
C GLY A 427 10.57 -0.48 4.34
N CYS A 428 9.49 -0.74 5.09
CA CYS A 428 9.35 -0.28 6.47
C CYS A 428 9.83 -1.35 7.46
N LYS A 429 10.76 -0.99 8.34
CA LYS A 429 11.19 -1.88 9.42
C LYS A 429 10.15 -1.86 10.54
N VAL A 430 9.80 -3.05 11.02
CA VAL A 430 8.80 -3.24 12.08
C VAL A 430 9.49 -3.78 13.33
N GLU A 431 9.32 -3.09 14.44
CA GLU A 431 9.80 -3.53 15.75
C GLU A 431 8.59 -3.65 16.69
N MET A 432 8.47 -4.79 17.36
CA MET A 432 7.41 -5.05 18.32
C MET A 432 7.95 -4.94 19.75
N PHE A 433 7.27 -4.14 20.57
CA PHE A 433 7.59 -3.96 21.98
C PHE A 433 6.47 -4.53 22.84
N HIS A 434 6.82 -5.45 23.74
CA HIS A 434 5.90 -6.02 24.71
C HIS A 434 6.01 -5.26 26.03
N LEU A 435 4.92 -4.60 26.46
CA LEU A 435 4.93 -3.74 27.65
C LEU A 435 4.61 -4.49 28.97
N ASN A 436 4.70 -5.82 28.98
CA ASN A 436 4.66 -6.67 30.19
C ASN A 436 3.47 -6.42 31.14
N VAL A 437 2.29 -6.09 30.59
CA VAL A 437 1.03 -6.02 31.33
C VAL A 437 0.06 -7.04 30.72
N GLU A 438 -0.62 -7.81 31.56
CA GLU A 438 -1.54 -8.86 31.12
C GLU A 438 -2.87 -8.31 30.59
N ALA A 439 -3.38 -8.87 29.49
CA ALA A 439 -4.67 -8.51 28.89
C ALA A 439 -5.51 -9.74 28.54
N VAL A 440 -6.82 -9.55 28.41
CA VAL A 440 -7.65 -10.50 27.66
C VAL A 440 -7.30 -10.50 26.17
N ASN A 441 -7.39 -11.68 25.56
CA ASN A 441 -7.24 -11.81 24.12
C ASN A 441 -8.57 -11.48 23.42
N THR A 442 -8.55 -10.48 22.53
CA THR A 442 -9.70 -10.04 21.73
C THR A 442 -9.61 -10.46 20.25
N HIS A 443 -8.60 -11.26 19.92
CA HIS A 443 -8.41 -11.85 18.60
C HIS A 443 -9.34 -13.05 18.43
N ARG A 444 -10.09 -13.08 17.32
CA ARG A 444 -10.95 -14.21 16.96
C ARG A 444 -10.52 -14.73 15.60
N GLU A 445 -9.91 -15.91 15.62
CA GLU A 445 -9.47 -16.62 14.41
C GLU A 445 -10.65 -16.96 13.50
N ARG A 446 -10.38 -17.02 12.20
CA ARG A 446 -11.32 -17.57 11.22
C ARG A 446 -11.67 -19.01 11.59
N PRO A 447 -12.97 -19.37 11.68
CA PRO A 447 -13.35 -20.77 11.87
C PRO A 447 -12.83 -21.62 10.70
N MET A 448 -12.12 -22.71 11.00
CA MET A 448 -11.77 -23.72 10.00
C MET A 448 -13.05 -24.30 9.42
N GLN A 449 -13.37 -23.99 8.15
CA GLN A 449 -14.48 -24.66 7.47
C GLN A 449 -14.16 -26.15 7.35
N GLY A 450 -14.79 -26.96 8.21
CA GLY A 450 -14.93 -28.39 7.93
C GLY A 450 -15.60 -28.56 6.57
N LYS A 451 -15.21 -29.59 5.81
CA LYS A 451 -15.85 -29.94 4.52
C LYS A 451 -17.34 -30.21 4.72
N VAL A 452 -18.17 -29.18 4.73
CA VAL A 452 -19.63 -29.33 4.67
C VAL A 452 -19.95 -29.65 3.22
N LYS A 453 -20.43 -30.88 2.97
CA LYS A 453 -21.07 -31.22 1.69
C LYS A 453 -22.18 -30.20 1.48
N ARG A 454 -22.07 -29.39 0.41
CA ARG A 454 -23.17 -28.56 -0.08
C ARG A 454 -24.34 -29.47 -0.46
N GLU A 455 -25.26 -29.72 0.45
CA GLU A 455 -26.59 -30.20 0.08
C GLU A 455 -27.33 -29.05 -0.59
N SER A 456 -27.97 -29.37 -1.70
CA SER A 456 -28.68 -28.47 -2.60
C SER A 456 -29.64 -27.55 -1.85
N ALA A 457 -29.52 -26.24 -2.09
CA ALA A 457 -30.44 -25.23 -1.59
C ALA A 457 -31.90 -25.54 -2.01
N PRO A 458 -32.89 -25.40 -1.12
CA PRO A 458 -34.30 -25.49 -1.50
C PRO A 458 -34.69 -24.26 -2.35
N GLN A 459 -35.45 -24.52 -3.41
CA GLN A 459 -35.95 -23.53 -4.37
C GLN A 459 -36.87 -22.51 -3.67
N LEU A 460 -36.43 -21.26 -3.56
CA LEU A 460 -37.29 -20.15 -3.15
C LEU A 460 -37.97 -19.53 -4.39
N LEU A 461 -39.30 -19.62 -4.40
CA LEU A 461 -40.20 -18.90 -5.31
C LEU A 461 -40.00 -17.39 -5.16
N ARG A 462 -39.46 -16.74 -6.20
CA ARG A 462 -39.46 -15.28 -6.34
C ARG A 462 -40.89 -14.77 -6.58
N ARG A 463 -41.37 -13.89 -5.71
CA ARG A 463 -42.49 -13.00 -6.02
C ARG A 463 -41.97 -11.72 -6.66
N ASN A 464 -42.57 -11.39 -7.80
CA ASN A 464 -42.25 -10.28 -8.70
C ASN A 464 -42.40 -8.90 -8.04
N SER A 465 -41.45 -8.01 -8.32
CA SER A 465 -41.78 -6.61 -8.56
C SER A 465 -41.07 -6.13 -9.85
N TYR A 466 -41.92 -5.84 -10.84
CA TYR A 466 -41.72 -5.09 -12.09
C TYR A 466 -41.14 -3.68 -11.79
N THR A 467 -40.36 -2.93 -12.60
CA THR A 467 -40.13 -2.75 -14.07
C THR A 467 -39.08 -1.61 -14.25
N PRO A 468 -38.67 -1.15 -15.46
CA PRO A 468 -38.57 -1.77 -16.79
C PRO A 468 -37.15 -1.63 -17.44
N LEU A 469 -36.99 -2.38 -18.52
CA LEU A 469 -35.83 -2.52 -19.41
C LEU A 469 -35.50 -1.26 -20.25
N SER A 470 -34.22 -1.13 -20.61
CA SER A 470 -33.82 -0.79 -21.99
C SER A 470 -32.74 -1.77 -22.48
N SER A 471 -33.00 -2.26 -23.68
CA SER A 471 -32.52 -3.44 -24.41
C SER A 471 -31.14 -3.38 -25.08
N HIS A 472 -30.52 -4.59 -25.19
CA HIS A 472 -29.82 -5.22 -26.35
C HIS A 472 -28.62 -4.48 -26.98
N ASP A 473 -27.47 -5.07 -27.33
CA ASP A 473 -26.98 -6.46 -27.48
C ASP A 473 -25.43 -6.40 -27.58
N GLN A 474 -24.73 -7.44 -27.15
CA GLN A 474 -23.87 -8.31 -27.98
C GLN A 474 -22.84 -9.05 -27.12
N ASP A 475 -23.01 -10.37 -27.07
CA ASP A 475 -22.07 -11.35 -26.55
C ASP A 475 -20.77 -11.36 -27.37
N SER A 476 -19.63 -11.31 -26.68
CA SER A 476 -18.42 -11.98 -27.14
C SER A 476 -17.78 -12.70 -25.95
N VAL A 477 -17.93 -14.02 -25.97
CA VAL A 477 -17.30 -14.98 -25.06
C VAL A 477 -15.77 -14.84 -25.18
N CYS A 478 -15.10 -14.50 -24.09
CA CYS A 478 -13.65 -14.65 -23.94
C CYS A 478 -13.36 -15.25 -22.57
N GLU A 479 -12.67 -16.39 -22.59
CA GLU A 479 -12.33 -17.24 -21.47
C GLU A 479 -11.44 -16.48 -20.47
N GLY A 480 -11.97 -16.19 -19.28
CA GLY A 480 -11.27 -15.44 -18.23
C GLY A 480 -10.59 -16.35 -17.20
N ILE A 481 -9.33 -16.04 -16.89
CA ILE A 481 -8.56 -16.64 -15.80
C ILE A 481 -8.86 -15.86 -14.52
N ASN A 482 -9.31 -16.58 -13.47
CA ASN A 482 -9.59 -16.03 -12.15
C ASN A 482 -8.29 -15.80 -11.37
N PHE A 483 -7.97 -14.54 -11.07
CA PHE A 483 -7.12 -14.18 -9.94
C PHE A 483 -7.96 -13.37 -8.95
N ASP A 484 -8.31 -14.03 -7.84
CA ASP A 484 -9.11 -13.47 -6.77
C ASP A 484 -8.18 -12.79 -5.74
N TYR A 485 -7.87 -11.51 -5.96
CA TYR A 485 -7.11 -10.69 -5.02
C TYR A 485 -7.92 -10.30 -3.77
N SER A 486 -9.20 -10.67 -3.70
CA SER A 486 -9.98 -10.49 -2.47
C SER A 486 -9.48 -11.40 -1.35
N ASP A 487 -8.91 -12.57 -1.69
CA ASP A 487 -8.41 -13.55 -0.72
C ASP A 487 -7.15 -13.08 0.04
N GLU A 488 -6.24 -12.31 -0.59
CA GLU A 488 -5.02 -11.83 0.07
C GLU A 488 -5.29 -10.71 1.10
N LEU A 489 -6.18 -9.77 0.77
CA LEU A 489 -6.65 -8.75 1.71
C LEU A 489 -7.58 -9.36 2.76
N ASN A 490 -8.50 -10.27 2.37
CA ASN A 490 -9.28 -11.02 3.33
C ASN A 490 -8.37 -11.76 4.31
N ASN A 491 -7.32 -12.44 3.85
CA ASN A 491 -6.37 -13.09 4.75
C ASN A 491 -5.79 -12.09 5.76
N CYS A 492 -5.33 -10.90 5.37
CA CYS A 492 -4.82 -9.88 6.30
C CYS A 492 -5.84 -9.44 7.39
N PHE A 493 -7.13 -9.42 7.08
CA PHE A 493 -8.18 -9.00 8.02
C PHE A 493 -8.90 -10.17 8.72
N HIS A 494 -8.76 -11.40 8.23
CA HIS A 494 -9.40 -12.61 8.74
C HIS A 494 -8.60 -13.40 9.77
N PHE A 495 -7.40 -12.94 10.14
CA PHE A 495 -6.73 -13.45 11.34
C PHE A 495 -7.45 -12.99 12.60
#